data_AF-A0A3D3GD98-F1
#
_entry.id   AF-A0A3D3GD98-F1
#
_cell.length_a   1.000
_cell.length_b   1.000
_cell.length_c   1.000
_cell.angle_alpha   90.00
_cell.angle_beta   90.00
_cell.angle_gamma   90.00
#
_symmetry.space_group_name_H-M   'P 1'
#
loop_
_entity.id
_entity.type
_entity.pdbx_description
1 polymer ?
#
loop_
_entity_poly.entity_id
_entity_poly.type
_entity_poly.pdbx_seq_one_letter_code
_entity_poly.pdbx_strand_id
1 'polypeptide(L)'
;MAFALRLLIALVLVLNPCEGWRGIAQADTSDCLAPLKKRLTSKFLKTPRPFDVSFGLEIEANFLENPNIVLDYRPMKYSEKQWLGFPYKKRLALARQWEKDNRNSYGTRTLKKLAGADGRLPATLETEVDARVEFNGLVFGDLSAVKKFTNYFVERYGRASFQGHVAFSSQPLPGAAGYAIFEADRAQLAALERGFAQYAKNPSRVPGSNLTHHSLGPLSDVAGSRYRKSERLIGEGKLIGDPGSERRIYGPAFRGDSYPKGKVGYELRQFHKRHEELLSEMGSLSEQVQAPGGLERYKFYDAVELIHWDLPKTRAKELGVEVAPIWNYFVGDLGGQMRGTGPKFFGGTTSSERFYFPLRNWAKNPVIEALPAAERKAAKVRIEKATRKYIEAINAIAVKNKVSAEVVKNVQILNAQWADEVKLSQYFERFRATSQF
;
A
#
# COMPACT_ATOMS: atom_id res chain seq x y z
N MET A 1 30.50 -9.69 -26.94
CA MET A 1 30.45 -10.83 -25.98
C MET A 1 30.54 -12.21 -26.63
N ALA A 2 29.82 -12.51 -27.72
CA ALA A 2 29.86 -13.84 -28.35
C ALA A 2 31.25 -14.27 -28.90
N PHE A 3 32.08 -13.32 -29.31
CA PHE A 3 33.42 -13.58 -29.87
C PHE A 3 34.45 -14.00 -28.81
N ALA A 4 34.46 -13.34 -27.65
CA ALA A 4 35.38 -13.64 -26.55
C ALA A 4 35.11 -15.04 -25.93
N LEU A 5 33.83 -15.46 -25.89
CA LEU A 5 33.45 -16.78 -25.41
C LEU A 5 33.90 -17.90 -26.37
N ARG A 6 33.85 -17.66 -27.68
CA ARG A 6 34.36 -18.60 -28.69
C ARG A 6 35.88 -18.74 -28.62
N LEU A 7 36.60 -17.65 -28.37
CA LEU A 7 38.06 -17.66 -28.21
C LEU A 7 38.50 -18.42 -26.95
N LEU A 8 37.77 -18.26 -25.84
CA LEU A 8 38.07 -18.93 -24.57
C LEU A 8 37.81 -20.44 -24.64
N ILE A 9 36.73 -20.86 -25.32
CA ILE A 9 36.42 -22.29 -25.55
C ILE A 9 37.49 -22.92 -26.46
N ALA A 10 37.92 -22.21 -27.51
CA ALA A 10 38.99 -22.68 -28.38
C ALA A 10 40.32 -22.83 -27.62
N LEU A 11 40.68 -21.89 -26.74
CA LEU A 11 41.91 -21.96 -25.94
C LEU A 11 41.92 -23.15 -24.96
N VAL A 12 40.77 -23.45 -24.35
CA VAL A 12 40.63 -24.55 -23.39
C VAL A 12 40.68 -25.92 -24.09
N LEU A 13 40.19 -26.03 -25.33
CA LEU A 13 40.27 -27.25 -26.13
C LEU A 13 41.69 -27.54 -26.64
N VAL A 14 42.51 -26.50 -26.83
CA VAL A 14 43.92 -26.62 -27.26
C VAL A 14 44.86 -26.98 -26.10
N LEU A 15 44.54 -26.56 -24.88
CA LEU A 15 45.41 -26.72 -23.70
C LEU A 15 45.12 -27.95 -22.83
N ASN A 16 44.08 -28.73 -23.16
CA ASN A 16 43.75 -29.97 -22.45
C ASN A 16 43.37 -31.07 -23.47
N PRO A 17 44.36 -31.68 -24.16
CA PRO A 17 44.08 -32.88 -24.93
C PRO A 17 43.75 -33.97 -23.92
N CYS A 18 42.54 -34.51 -23.98
CA CYS A 18 42.17 -35.69 -23.21
C CYS A 18 43.24 -36.77 -23.40
N GLU A 19 43.93 -37.14 -22.32
CA GLU A 19 44.80 -38.31 -22.32
C GLU A 19 43.97 -39.54 -22.70
N GLY A 20 44.36 -40.20 -23.79
CA GLY A 20 43.71 -41.43 -24.25
C GLY A 20 43.23 -41.42 -25.69
N TRP A 21 44.12 -41.10 -26.64
CA TRP A 21 43.89 -41.42 -28.05
C TRP A 21 44.54 -42.76 -28.40
N ARG A 22 43.78 -43.85 -28.28
CA ARG A 22 43.92 -45.04 -29.13
C ARG A 22 42.56 -45.67 -29.39
N GLY A 23 42.06 -45.44 -30.60
CA GLY A 23 41.04 -46.27 -31.24
C GLY A 23 39.61 -45.76 -31.07
N ILE A 24 38.91 -45.78 -32.21
CA ILE A 24 37.46 -45.64 -32.41
C ILE A 24 37.00 -44.19 -32.68
N ALA A 25 36.78 -43.94 -33.97
CA ALA A 25 35.96 -42.86 -34.50
C ALA A 25 34.54 -42.95 -33.91
N GLN A 26 33.92 -41.79 -33.63
CA GLN A 26 32.62 -41.61 -32.96
C GLN A 26 32.63 -41.85 -31.44
N ALA A 27 33.33 -40.98 -30.71
CA ALA A 27 32.99 -40.71 -29.31
C ALA A 27 32.30 -39.34 -29.23
N ASP A 28 31.08 -39.35 -28.72
CA ASP A 28 30.24 -38.17 -28.54
C ASP A 28 30.88 -37.21 -27.53
N THR A 29 31.49 -36.13 -28.05
CA THR A 29 32.22 -35.12 -27.22
C THR A 29 31.31 -34.31 -26.29
N SER A 30 30.00 -34.56 -26.29
CA SER A 30 29.02 -33.92 -25.40
C SER A 30 29.30 -34.17 -23.92
N ASP A 31 29.80 -35.36 -23.57
CA ASP A 31 29.88 -35.81 -22.18
C ASP A 31 31.12 -35.29 -21.45
N CYS A 32 32.22 -35.04 -22.17
CA CYS A 32 33.42 -34.42 -21.60
C CYS A 32 33.25 -32.91 -21.36
N LEU A 33 32.37 -32.25 -22.13
CA LEU A 33 32.12 -30.81 -22.01
C LEU A 33 31.01 -30.47 -21.02
N ALA A 34 30.11 -31.41 -20.69
CA ALA A 34 28.99 -31.15 -19.78
C ALA A 34 29.42 -30.65 -18.37
N PRO A 35 30.45 -31.20 -17.71
CA PRO A 35 30.88 -30.73 -16.40
C PRO A 35 31.55 -29.34 -16.45
N LEU A 36 32.32 -29.08 -17.52
CA LEU A 36 33.00 -27.80 -17.73
C LEU A 36 32.00 -26.70 -18.11
N LYS A 37 31.02 -27.02 -18.97
CA LYS A 37 29.91 -26.15 -19.35
C LYS A 37 29.06 -25.80 -18.14
N LYS A 38 28.78 -26.77 -17.25
CA LYS A 38 28.04 -26.60 -15.98
C LYS A 38 28.81 -25.76 -14.95
N ARG A 39 30.14 -25.91 -14.85
CA ARG A 39 31.01 -25.06 -14.01
C ARG A 39 31.16 -23.64 -14.56
N LEU A 40 31.22 -23.46 -15.88
CA LEU A 40 31.34 -22.14 -16.52
C LEU A 40 30.00 -21.38 -16.51
N THR A 41 28.85 -22.04 -16.72
CA THR A 41 27.53 -21.40 -16.50
C THR A 41 27.32 -21.05 -15.03
N SER A 42 27.71 -21.90 -14.06
CA SER A 42 27.46 -21.58 -12.64
C SER A 42 28.36 -20.46 -12.08
N LYS A 43 29.55 -20.24 -12.65
CA LYS A 43 30.49 -19.19 -12.19
C LYS A 43 30.41 -17.87 -12.98
N PHE A 44 30.10 -17.91 -14.28
CA PHE A 44 30.08 -16.70 -15.13
C PHE A 44 28.68 -16.30 -15.62
N LEU A 45 27.68 -17.18 -15.51
CA LEU A 45 26.26 -16.86 -15.69
C LEU A 45 25.56 -16.96 -14.33
N LYS A 46 26.00 -16.14 -13.37
CA LYS A 46 25.03 -15.54 -12.44
C LYS A 46 24.21 -14.53 -13.25
N THR A 47 23.39 -15.01 -14.16
CA THR A 47 22.14 -14.33 -14.45
C THR A 47 21.50 -14.12 -13.07
N PRO A 48 21.10 -12.89 -12.70
CA PRO A 48 20.32 -12.70 -11.48
C PRO A 48 19.19 -13.71 -11.55
N ARG A 49 19.02 -14.56 -10.52
CA ARG A 49 17.83 -15.41 -10.47
C ARG A 49 16.65 -14.44 -10.65
N PRO A 50 15.76 -14.65 -11.64
CA PRO A 50 14.57 -13.82 -11.74
C PRO A 50 13.90 -13.85 -10.37
N PHE A 51 13.58 -12.67 -9.85
CA PHE A 51 13.17 -12.49 -8.48
C PHE A 51 11.98 -13.40 -8.20
N ASP A 52 12.08 -14.27 -7.19
CA ASP A 52 10.99 -15.16 -6.80
C ASP A 52 9.92 -14.34 -6.06
N VAL A 53 9.01 -13.75 -6.84
CA VAL A 53 7.91 -12.93 -6.32
C VAL A 53 6.74 -13.83 -5.89
N SER A 54 6.21 -13.55 -4.71
CA SER A 54 4.96 -14.11 -4.19
C SER A 54 4.01 -13.00 -3.81
N PHE A 55 2.73 -13.31 -3.68
CA PHE A 55 1.69 -12.31 -3.48
C PHE A 55 0.92 -12.61 -2.19
N GLY A 56 0.88 -11.65 -1.27
CA GLY A 56 0.05 -11.71 -0.07
C GLY A 56 -1.32 -11.07 -0.30
N LEU A 57 -2.34 -11.50 0.43
CA LEU A 57 -3.67 -10.88 0.42
C LEU A 57 -4.27 -10.84 1.83
N GLU A 58 -4.73 -9.66 2.23
CA GLU A 58 -5.56 -9.42 3.40
C GLU A 58 -6.93 -8.93 2.93
N ILE A 59 -7.99 -9.39 3.58
CA ILE A 59 -9.37 -8.97 3.27
C ILE A 59 -10.08 -8.61 4.55
N GLU A 60 -10.61 -7.40 4.63
CA GLU A 60 -11.51 -7.00 5.71
C GLU A 60 -12.96 -6.98 5.23
N ALA A 61 -13.83 -7.65 5.99
CA ALA A 61 -15.25 -7.76 5.71
C ALA A 61 -16.11 -7.61 6.98
N ASN A 62 -17.43 -7.51 6.83
CA ASN A 62 -18.38 -7.53 7.96
C ASN A 62 -19.67 -8.27 7.59
N PHE A 63 -20.48 -8.67 8.57
CA PHE A 63 -21.71 -9.44 8.32
C PHE A 63 -22.88 -8.58 7.82
N LEU A 64 -22.75 -7.25 7.83
CA LEU A 64 -23.73 -6.36 7.22
C LEU A 64 -23.62 -6.41 5.69
N GLU A 65 -22.41 -6.26 5.16
CA GLU A 65 -22.10 -6.21 3.73
C GLU A 65 -21.80 -7.58 3.13
N ASN A 66 -21.25 -8.51 3.92
CA ASN A 66 -20.80 -9.83 3.48
C ASN A 66 -21.49 -10.95 4.31
N PRO A 67 -22.83 -11.08 4.23
CA PRO A 67 -23.58 -11.95 5.14
C PRO A 67 -23.27 -13.44 4.93
N ASN A 68 -22.83 -13.84 3.73
CA ASN A 68 -22.51 -15.23 3.40
C ASN A 68 -21.27 -15.79 4.12
N ILE A 69 -20.50 -14.97 4.84
CA ILE A 69 -19.38 -15.45 5.69
C ILE A 69 -19.88 -16.53 6.67
N VAL A 70 -21.14 -16.44 7.13
CA VAL A 70 -21.76 -17.43 8.03
C VAL A 70 -21.94 -18.83 7.41
N LEU A 71 -21.76 -18.95 6.10
CA LEU A 71 -21.82 -20.23 5.38
C LEU A 71 -20.52 -21.02 5.51
N ASP A 72 -19.39 -20.34 5.76
CA ASP A 72 -18.06 -20.94 5.76
C ASP A 72 -17.32 -20.75 7.10
N TYR A 73 -17.85 -19.87 7.98
CA TYR A 73 -17.32 -19.59 9.31
C TYR A 73 -18.41 -19.61 10.38
N ARG A 74 -17.99 -19.92 11.61
CA ARG A 74 -18.82 -19.84 12.83
C ARG A 74 -18.09 -19.12 13.96
N PRO A 75 -18.81 -18.39 14.84
CA PRO A 75 -18.27 -17.99 16.13
C PRO A 75 -17.80 -19.20 16.93
N MET A 76 -16.62 -19.11 17.55
CA MET A 76 -16.00 -20.25 18.25
C MET A 76 -16.88 -20.83 19.37
N LYS A 77 -17.77 -20.02 19.97
CA LYS A 77 -18.70 -20.44 21.03
C LYS A 77 -19.74 -21.49 20.60
N TYR A 78 -20.01 -21.64 19.30
CA TYR A 78 -20.93 -22.65 18.79
C TYR A 78 -20.14 -23.80 18.19
N SER A 79 -20.50 -25.06 18.48
CA SER A 79 -19.95 -26.20 17.72
C SER A 79 -20.41 -26.17 16.25
N GLU A 80 -19.70 -26.89 15.38
CA GLU A 80 -20.05 -26.98 13.95
C GLU A 80 -21.43 -27.60 13.73
N LYS A 81 -21.74 -28.69 14.44
CA LYS A 81 -23.06 -29.34 14.42
C LYS A 81 -24.18 -28.38 14.82
N GLN A 82 -23.99 -27.60 15.89
CA GLN A 82 -24.97 -26.60 16.33
C GLN A 82 -25.14 -25.49 15.29
N TRP A 83 -24.04 -24.98 14.75
CA TRP A 83 -24.07 -23.89 13.77
C TRP A 83 -24.80 -24.29 12.50
N LEU A 84 -24.48 -25.46 11.95
CA LEU A 84 -25.10 -26.00 10.73
C LEU A 84 -26.58 -26.37 10.95
N GLY A 85 -26.97 -26.70 12.19
CA GLY A 85 -28.37 -26.91 12.56
C GLY A 85 -29.20 -25.63 12.58
N PHE A 86 -28.59 -24.44 12.58
CA PHE A 86 -29.33 -23.18 12.53
C PHE A 86 -29.69 -22.77 11.09
N PRO A 87 -30.94 -22.33 10.83
CA PRO A 87 -31.30 -21.75 9.54
C PRO A 87 -30.47 -20.49 9.28
N TYR A 88 -30.26 -20.18 8.00
CA TYR A 88 -29.40 -19.07 7.56
C TYR A 88 -29.71 -17.74 8.26
N LYS A 89 -30.99 -17.36 8.34
CA LYS A 89 -31.43 -16.11 9.02
C LYS A 89 -30.97 -16.07 10.49
N LYS A 90 -31.02 -17.21 11.20
CA LYS A 90 -30.58 -17.30 12.60
C LYS A 90 -29.06 -17.20 12.70
N ARG A 91 -28.31 -17.87 11.81
CA ARG A 91 -26.84 -17.74 11.74
C ARG A 91 -26.42 -16.28 11.53
N LEU A 92 -27.05 -15.59 10.59
CA LEU A 92 -26.76 -14.18 10.31
C LEU A 92 -27.10 -13.27 11.50
N ALA A 93 -28.25 -13.46 12.15
CA ALA A 93 -28.62 -12.69 13.34
C ALA A 93 -27.61 -12.87 14.48
N LEU A 94 -27.19 -14.12 14.74
CA LEU A 94 -26.19 -14.45 15.76
C LEU A 94 -24.81 -13.87 15.42
N ALA A 95 -24.41 -13.92 14.14
CA ALA A 95 -23.15 -13.35 13.68
C ALA A 95 -23.12 -11.82 13.80
N ARG A 96 -24.21 -11.13 13.46
CA ARG A 96 -24.34 -9.68 13.63
C ARG A 96 -24.37 -9.26 15.09
N GLN A 97 -24.98 -10.06 15.96
CA GLN A 97 -24.91 -9.79 17.40
C GLN A 97 -23.47 -9.97 17.91
N TRP A 98 -22.81 -11.05 17.50
CA TRP A 98 -21.41 -11.29 17.81
C TRP A 98 -20.51 -10.13 17.34
N GLU A 99 -20.74 -9.57 16.14
CA GLU A 99 -20.00 -8.41 15.62
C GLU A 99 -20.12 -7.22 16.58
N LYS A 100 -21.34 -6.88 17.02
CA LYS A 100 -21.57 -5.80 18.00
C LYS A 100 -20.85 -6.04 19.33
N ASP A 101 -20.95 -7.27 19.83
CA ASP A 101 -20.35 -7.66 21.12
C ASP A 101 -18.80 -7.61 21.09
N ASN A 102 -18.20 -7.70 19.89
CA ASN A 102 -16.74 -7.79 19.72
C ASN A 102 -16.11 -6.54 19.08
N ARG A 103 -16.84 -5.43 19.02
CA ARG A 103 -16.37 -4.17 18.40
C ARG A 103 -15.07 -3.60 18.96
N ASN A 104 -14.73 -3.95 20.19
CA ASN A 104 -13.52 -3.50 20.87
C ASN A 104 -12.45 -4.60 21.07
N SER A 105 -12.64 -5.78 20.48
CA SER A 105 -11.84 -6.99 20.75
C SER A 105 -10.75 -7.21 19.70
N TYR A 106 -9.93 -6.17 19.44
CA TYR A 106 -8.89 -6.20 18.41
C TYR A 106 -7.89 -7.36 18.60
N GLY A 107 -7.54 -8.05 17.50
CA GLY A 107 -6.51 -9.10 17.48
C GLY A 107 -6.93 -10.42 18.12
N THR A 108 -8.21 -10.61 18.41
CA THR A 108 -8.71 -11.88 18.97
C THR A 108 -9.27 -12.79 17.87
N ARG A 109 -8.77 -14.04 17.83
CA ARG A 109 -9.30 -15.08 16.93
C ARG A 109 -10.61 -15.60 17.49
N THR A 110 -11.68 -15.35 16.76
CA THR A 110 -13.04 -15.46 17.31
C THR A 110 -14.00 -16.18 16.37
N LEU A 111 -13.64 -16.30 15.10
CA LEU A 111 -14.33 -17.12 14.11
C LEU A 111 -13.46 -18.30 13.67
N LYS A 112 -14.10 -19.46 13.49
CA LYS A 112 -13.47 -20.70 13.04
C LYS A 112 -14.08 -21.17 11.73
N LYS A 113 -13.22 -21.59 10.80
CA LYS A 113 -13.61 -22.16 9.50
C LYS A 113 -14.37 -23.47 9.69
N LEU A 114 -15.41 -23.68 8.89
CA LEU A 114 -16.16 -24.94 8.83
C LEU A 114 -15.42 -25.98 7.97
N ALA A 115 -15.63 -27.26 8.25
CA ALA A 115 -14.88 -28.33 7.56
C ALA A 115 -15.14 -28.37 6.05
N GLY A 116 -16.36 -28.02 5.60
CA GLY A 116 -16.76 -27.99 4.20
C GLY A 116 -16.40 -26.72 3.43
N ALA A 117 -15.76 -25.74 4.07
CA ALA A 117 -15.36 -24.49 3.41
C ALA A 117 -14.14 -24.69 2.50
N ASP A 118 -13.95 -23.77 1.54
CA ASP A 118 -12.80 -23.81 0.62
C ASP A 118 -11.46 -23.93 1.37
N GLY A 119 -10.60 -24.83 0.88
CA GLY A 119 -9.31 -25.14 1.50
C GLY A 119 -8.37 -23.94 1.61
N ARG A 120 -8.48 -22.98 0.68
CA ARG A 120 -7.65 -21.76 0.61
C ARG A 120 -7.98 -20.75 1.68
N LEU A 121 -9.16 -20.83 2.29
CA LEU A 121 -9.61 -19.89 3.32
C LEU A 121 -8.84 -20.09 4.64
N PRO A 122 -8.55 -19.02 5.41
CA PRO A 122 -7.84 -19.12 6.68
C PRO A 122 -8.62 -19.96 7.70
N ALA A 123 -7.92 -20.73 8.54
CA ALA A 123 -8.55 -21.61 9.54
C ALA A 123 -9.35 -20.84 10.60
N THR A 124 -8.94 -19.62 10.91
CA THR A 124 -9.59 -18.69 11.83
C THR A 124 -9.58 -17.29 11.25
N LEU A 125 -10.55 -16.46 11.63
CA LEU A 125 -10.53 -15.03 11.34
C LEU A 125 -10.31 -14.24 12.63
N GLU A 126 -9.57 -13.15 12.50
CA GLU A 126 -9.26 -12.20 13.57
C GLU A 126 -10.27 -11.05 13.53
N THR A 127 -10.66 -10.54 14.70
CA THR A 127 -11.44 -9.31 14.81
C THR A 127 -10.54 -8.10 14.69
N GLU A 128 -10.89 -7.27 13.73
CA GLU A 128 -10.31 -5.97 13.48
C GLU A 128 -11.05 -4.87 14.23
N VAL A 129 -10.48 -3.68 14.15
CA VAL A 129 -11.10 -2.46 14.64
C VAL A 129 -12.50 -2.28 14.00
N ASP A 130 -13.48 -1.82 14.78
CA ASP A 130 -14.90 -1.69 14.36
C ASP A 130 -15.59 -3.04 14.02
N ALA A 131 -15.15 -4.14 14.63
CA ALA A 131 -15.73 -5.48 14.49
C ALA A 131 -15.64 -6.12 13.09
N ARG A 132 -14.83 -5.56 12.19
CA ARG A 132 -14.54 -6.23 10.92
C ARG A 132 -13.84 -7.55 11.19
N VAL A 133 -13.99 -8.48 10.26
CA VAL A 133 -13.28 -9.75 10.28
C VAL A 133 -12.20 -9.72 9.20
N GLU A 134 -11.01 -10.15 9.57
CA GLU A 134 -9.86 -10.16 8.67
C GLU A 134 -9.57 -11.59 8.19
N PHE A 135 -9.49 -11.74 6.87
CA PHE A 135 -8.93 -12.91 6.19
C PHE A 135 -7.46 -12.61 5.92
N ASN A 136 -6.57 -13.08 6.81
CA ASN A 136 -5.14 -12.87 6.72
C ASN A 136 -4.36 -14.17 6.43
N GLY A 137 -3.06 -14.04 6.20
CA GLY A 137 -2.17 -15.18 5.94
C GLY A 137 -2.37 -15.86 4.58
N LEU A 138 -3.08 -15.22 3.64
CA LEU A 138 -3.25 -15.73 2.28
C LEU A 138 -2.00 -15.39 1.45
N VAL A 139 -1.30 -16.40 0.96
CA VAL A 139 -0.10 -16.24 0.14
C VAL A 139 -0.23 -17.07 -1.14
N PHE A 140 0.07 -16.45 -2.27
CA PHE A 140 -0.05 -17.01 -3.62
C PHE A 140 1.30 -16.95 -4.35
N GLY A 141 1.55 -17.95 -5.20
CA GLY A 141 2.77 -17.99 -6.02
C GLY A 141 2.73 -17.04 -7.23
N ASP A 142 1.55 -16.66 -7.70
CA ASP A 142 1.39 -15.80 -8.88
C ASP A 142 0.10 -14.96 -8.82
N LEU A 143 0.04 -13.91 -9.66
CA LEU A 143 -1.08 -12.98 -9.72
C LEU A 143 -2.38 -13.62 -10.28
N SER A 144 -2.28 -14.67 -11.09
CA SER A 144 -3.43 -15.40 -11.63
C SER A 144 -4.17 -16.16 -10.52
N ALA A 145 -3.43 -16.75 -9.57
CA ALA A 145 -3.97 -17.38 -8.39
C ALA A 145 -4.66 -16.36 -7.46
N VAL A 146 -4.07 -15.16 -7.28
CA VAL A 146 -4.72 -14.05 -6.56
C VAL A 146 -6.04 -13.69 -7.24
N LYS A 147 -6.03 -13.48 -8.57
CA LYS A 147 -7.24 -13.15 -9.36
C LYS A 147 -8.34 -14.21 -9.23
N LYS A 148 -7.99 -15.49 -9.33
CA LYS A 148 -8.95 -16.59 -9.17
C LYS A 148 -9.55 -16.59 -7.77
N PHE A 149 -8.75 -16.32 -6.74
CA PHE A 149 -9.23 -16.27 -5.36
C PHE A 149 -10.10 -15.04 -5.10
N THR A 150 -9.72 -13.85 -5.57
CA THR A 150 -10.53 -12.63 -5.39
C THR A 150 -11.87 -12.73 -6.12
N ASN A 151 -11.90 -13.31 -7.33
CA ASN A 151 -13.15 -13.59 -8.04
C ASN A 151 -14.05 -14.53 -7.23
N TYR A 152 -13.50 -15.67 -6.78
CA TYR A 152 -14.22 -16.60 -5.91
C TYR A 152 -14.76 -15.89 -4.65
N PHE A 153 -13.93 -15.09 -3.99
CA PHE A 153 -14.32 -14.38 -2.77
C PHE A 153 -15.49 -13.42 -3.04
N VAL A 154 -15.41 -12.62 -4.12
CA VAL A 154 -16.45 -11.65 -4.48
C VAL A 154 -17.75 -12.35 -4.87
N GLU A 155 -17.69 -13.44 -5.62
CA GLU A 155 -18.86 -14.25 -5.98
C GLU A 155 -19.51 -14.89 -4.74
N ARG A 156 -18.69 -15.38 -3.80
CA ARG A 156 -19.16 -16.10 -2.61
C ARG A 156 -19.69 -15.17 -1.52
N TYR A 157 -19.00 -14.07 -1.24
CA TYR A 157 -19.25 -13.19 -0.08
C TYR A 157 -19.65 -11.77 -0.44
N GLY A 158 -19.55 -11.36 -1.71
CA GLY A 158 -19.71 -9.98 -2.13
C GLY A 158 -18.41 -9.18 -2.03
N ARG A 159 -18.46 -7.91 -2.45
CA ARG A 159 -17.31 -7.00 -2.43
C ARG A 159 -16.92 -6.64 -0.99
N ALA A 160 -15.62 -6.58 -0.71
CA ALA A 160 -15.04 -6.26 0.60
C ALA A 160 -13.88 -5.25 0.45
N SER A 161 -13.14 -4.98 1.52
CA SER A 161 -11.88 -4.23 1.44
C SER A 161 -10.73 -5.20 1.28
N PHE A 162 -9.88 -5.00 0.27
CA PHE A 162 -8.75 -5.89 -0.03
C PHE A 162 -7.44 -5.13 0.14
N GLN A 163 -6.41 -5.78 0.65
CA GLN A 163 -5.07 -5.25 0.75
C GLN A 163 -4.09 -6.30 0.24
N GLY A 164 -3.40 -6.00 -0.85
CA GLY A 164 -2.49 -6.95 -1.49
C GLY A 164 -1.05 -6.60 -1.23
N HIS A 165 -0.21 -7.61 -1.14
CA HIS A 165 1.21 -7.45 -0.88
C HIS A 165 2.03 -8.11 -1.99
N VAL A 166 3.16 -7.50 -2.34
CA VAL A 166 4.14 -8.07 -3.28
C VAL A 166 5.40 -8.43 -2.49
N ALA A 167 5.65 -9.72 -2.32
CA ALA A 167 6.76 -10.24 -1.54
C ALA A 167 7.89 -10.77 -2.42
N PHE A 168 9.10 -10.30 -2.15
CA PHE A 168 10.31 -10.57 -2.92
C PHE A 168 11.47 -10.90 -1.99
N SER A 169 12.52 -11.53 -2.52
CA SER A 169 13.73 -11.82 -1.73
C SER A 169 14.40 -10.52 -1.25
N SER A 170 14.84 -10.51 0.01
CA SER A 170 15.51 -9.34 0.61
C SER A 170 16.79 -8.99 -0.17
N GLN A 171 16.86 -7.76 -0.67
CA GLN A 171 17.93 -7.24 -1.52
C GLN A 171 17.88 -5.71 -1.57
N PRO A 172 18.95 -5.02 -1.99
CA PRO A 172 18.89 -3.60 -2.27
C PRO A 172 17.79 -3.29 -3.29
N LEU A 173 16.85 -2.41 -2.89
CA LEU A 173 15.78 -1.90 -3.75
C LEU A 173 15.81 -0.37 -3.73
N PRO A 174 16.79 0.26 -4.39
CA PRO A 174 16.95 1.69 -4.30
C PRO A 174 15.73 2.43 -4.86
N GLY A 175 15.19 3.38 -4.10
CA GLY A 175 13.97 4.14 -4.41
C GLY A 175 12.68 3.49 -3.92
N ALA A 176 12.74 2.40 -3.16
CA ALA A 176 11.53 1.72 -2.66
C ALA A 176 10.78 2.55 -1.60
N ALA A 177 11.46 3.31 -0.74
CA ALA A 177 10.81 4.26 0.17
C ALA A 177 10.15 5.40 -0.62
N GLY A 178 10.85 5.96 -1.60
CA GLY A 178 10.31 6.96 -2.50
C GLY A 178 9.06 6.50 -3.25
N TYR A 179 9.03 5.24 -3.71
CA TYR A 179 7.85 4.63 -4.33
C TYR A 179 6.66 4.54 -3.36
N ALA A 180 6.91 4.20 -2.09
CA ALA A 180 5.86 4.20 -1.06
C ALA A 180 5.26 5.58 -0.82
N ILE A 181 6.11 6.62 -0.79
CA ILE A 181 5.67 8.00 -0.66
C ILE A 181 4.87 8.43 -1.90
N PHE A 182 5.36 8.12 -3.11
CA PHE A 182 4.69 8.41 -4.36
C PHE A 182 3.28 7.80 -4.43
N GLU A 183 3.16 6.49 -4.17
CA GLU A 183 1.89 5.78 -4.24
C GLU A 183 0.90 6.24 -3.17
N ALA A 184 1.38 6.57 -1.97
CA ALA A 184 0.55 7.13 -0.91
C ALA A 184 -0.08 8.47 -1.34
N ASP A 185 0.71 9.36 -1.92
CA ASP A 185 0.26 10.67 -2.40
C ASP A 185 -0.70 10.55 -3.59
N ARG A 186 -0.35 9.74 -4.59
CA ARG A 186 -1.19 9.47 -5.76
C ARG A 186 -2.57 8.98 -5.36
N ALA A 187 -2.62 7.93 -4.53
CA ALA A 187 -3.88 7.34 -4.11
C ALA A 187 -4.70 8.31 -3.24
N GLN A 188 -4.04 9.14 -2.43
CA GLN A 188 -4.71 10.13 -1.58
C GLN A 188 -5.38 11.22 -2.40
N LEU A 189 -4.65 11.79 -3.36
CA LEU A 189 -5.17 12.80 -4.28
C LEU A 189 -6.35 12.24 -5.09
N ALA A 190 -6.20 11.05 -5.68
CA ALA A 190 -7.28 10.41 -6.44
C ALA A 190 -8.52 10.11 -5.57
N ALA A 191 -8.35 9.80 -4.29
CA ALA A 191 -9.47 9.60 -3.36
C ALA A 191 -10.18 10.92 -3.02
N LEU A 192 -9.41 11.99 -2.75
CA LEU A 192 -9.93 13.33 -2.46
C LEU A 192 -10.72 13.90 -3.65
N GLU A 193 -10.14 13.85 -4.85
CA GLU A 193 -10.76 14.35 -6.08
C GLU A 193 -12.07 13.61 -6.41
N ARG A 194 -12.06 12.27 -6.34
CA ARG A 194 -13.29 11.47 -6.52
C ARG A 194 -14.32 11.73 -5.43
N GLY A 195 -13.89 11.88 -4.19
CA GLY A 195 -14.76 12.21 -3.07
C GLY A 195 -15.48 13.53 -3.28
N PHE A 196 -14.75 14.58 -3.67
CA PHE A 196 -15.32 15.88 -3.97
C PHE A 196 -16.28 15.84 -5.16
N ALA A 197 -15.92 15.15 -6.25
CA ALA A 197 -16.79 14.98 -7.41
C ALA A 197 -18.11 14.27 -7.06
N GLN A 198 -18.11 13.35 -6.10
CA GLN A 198 -19.33 12.71 -5.59
C GLN A 198 -20.15 13.64 -4.70
N TYR A 199 -19.49 14.40 -3.83
CA TYR A 199 -20.13 15.41 -2.98
C TYR A 199 -20.82 16.50 -3.82
N ALA A 200 -20.16 16.99 -4.87
CA ALA A 200 -20.72 17.97 -5.79
C ALA A 200 -22.00 17.49 -6.49
N LYS A 201 -22.13 16.17 -6.71
CA LYS A 201 -23.35 15.55 -7.25
C LYS A 201 -24.42 15.28 -6.18
N ASN A 202 -24.00 15.04 -4.95
CA ASN A 202 -24.88 14.74 -3.83
C ASN A 202 -24.25 15.22 -2.51
N PRO A 203 -24.68 16.38 -1.97
CA PRO A 203 -24.13 16.95 -0.74
C PRO A 203 -24.29 16.09 0.52
N SER A 204 -25.13 15.04 0.50
CA SER A 204 -25.21 14.06 1.60
C SER A 204 -24.00 13.12 1.65
N ARG A 205 -23.22 13.00 0.57
CA ARG A 205 -22.01 12.19 0.50
C ARG A 205 -20.82 13.00 0.99
N VAL A 206 -20.53 12.93 2.29
CA VAL A 206 -19.36 13.62 2.86
C VAL A 206 -18.09 13.18 2.14
N PRO A 207 -17.37 14.09 1.45
CA PRO A 207 -16.14 13.75 0.79
C PRO A 207 -15.13 13.42 1.87
N GLY A 208 -14.67 12.17 1.87
CA GLY A 208 -13.55 11.77 2.70
C GLY A 208 -13.84 11.00 3.99
N SER A 209 -14.92 10.22 4.05
CA SER A 209 -14.96 9.06 4.97
C SER A 209 -13.73 8.14 4.79
N ASN A 210 -13.16 8.08 3.58
CA ASN A 210 -11.89 7.41 3.31
C ASN A 210 -10.65 8.19 3.77
N LEU A 211 -10.76 9.50 4.06
CA LEU A 211 -9.67 10.34 4.57
C LEU A 211 -9.39 10.11 6.04
N THR A 212 -10.24 9.37 6.75
CA THR A 212 -10.14 9.12 8.20
C THR A 212 -9.66 7.70 8.51
N HIS A 213 -9.62 6.81 7.52
CA HIS A 213 -9.03 5.48 7.68
C HIS A 213 -7.52 5.62 7.91
N HIS A 214 -7.00 4.93 8.91
CA HIS A 214 -5.58 5.01 9.30
C HIS A 214 -4.65 4.65 8.13
N SER A 215 -4.95 3.61 7.34
CA SER A 215 -4.18 3.20 6.15
C SER A 215 -4.31 4.07 4.92
N LEU A 216 -5.16 5.10 4.99
CA LEU A 216 -5.52 5.95 3.87
C LEU A 216 -5.22 7.43 4.18
N GLY A 217 -4.48 7.74 5.24
CA GLY A 217 -4.06 9.10 5.56
C GLY A 217 -2.83 9.55 4.75
N PRO A 218 -2.52 10.85 4.74
CA PRO A 218 -1.22 11.33 4.26
C PRO A 218 -0.09 10.89 5.19
N LEU A 219 1.14 10.86 4.69
CA LEU A 219 2.32 10.44 5.46
C LEU A 219 2.93 11.60 6.26
N SER A 220 3.29 11.36 7.53
CA SER A 220 4.09 12.27 8.34
C SER A 220 5.60 12.13 8.10
N ASP A 221 6.39 13.10 8.55
CA ASP A 221 7.86 13.01 8.53
C ASP A 221 8.39 11.80 9.32
N VAL A 222 7.69 11.43 10.40
CA VAL A 222 8.00 10.23 11.18
C VAL A 222 7.79 8.99 10.32
N ALA A 223 6.65 8.90 9.62
CA ALA A 223 6.35 7.78 8.73
C ALA A 223 7.37 7.65 7.59
N GLY A 224 7.66 8.76 6.89
CA GLY A 224 8.65 8.77 5.81
C GLY A 224 10.05 8.37 6.25
N SER A 225 10.48 8.84 7.42
CA SER A 225 11.80 8.47 7.98
C SER A 225 11.89 6.98 8.30
N ARG A 226 10.77 6.34 8.65
CA ARG A 226 10.75 4.88 8.84
C ARG A 226 10.79 4.13 7.51
N TYR A 227 10.10 4.57 6.46
CA TYR A 227 10.25 3.94 5.13
C TYR A 227 11.70 3.95 4.65
N ARG A 228 12.38 5.11 4.77
CA ARG A 228 13.80 5.24 4.44
C ARG A 228 14.68 4.31 5.28
N LYS A 229 14.37 4.15 6.57
CA LYS A 229 15.06 3.19 7.44
C LYS A 229 14.80 1.74 7.00
N SER A 230 13.56 1.38 6.69
CA SER A 230 13.18 0.03 6.26
C SER A 230 13.85 -0.34 4.95
N GLU A 231 13.86 0.55 3.95
CA GLU A 231 14.59 0.33 2.70
C GLU A 231 16.07 0.02 2.94
N ARG A 232 16.74 0.80 3.80
CA ARG A 232 18.13 0.54 4.19
C ARG A 232 18.31 -0.85 4.84
N LEU A 233 17.43 -1.22 5.77
CA LEU A 233 17.48 -2.53 6.44
C LEU A 233 17.28 -3.69 5.45
N ILE A 234 16.34 -3.56 4.50
CA ILE A 234 16.11 -4.56 3.44
C ILE A 234 17.37 -4.69 2.58
N GLY A 235 17.98 -3.56 2.19
CA GLY A 235 19.22 -3.56 1.41
C GLY A 235 20.39 -4.24 2.13
N GLU A 236 20.42 -4.16 3.46
CA GLU A 236 21.41 -4.83 4.32
C GLU A 236 21.06 -6.32 4.58
N GLY A 237 19.97 -6.84 4.01
CA GLY A 237 19.49 -8.20 4.26
C GLY A 237 18.98 -8.43 5.70
N LYS A 238 18.73 -7.35 6.45
CA LYS A 238 18.25 -7.42 7.84
C LYS A 238 16.75 -7.63 7.87
N LEU A 239 16.30 -8.37 8.88
CA LEU A 239 14.87 -8.48 9.18
C LEU A 239 14.39 -7.13 9.69
N ILE A 240 13.29 -6.66 9.08
CA ILE A 240 12.50 -5.56 9.62
C ILE A 240 11.88 -6.09 10.93
N GLY A 241 12.19 -5.43 12.04
CA GLY A 241 11.82 -5.88 13.40
C GLY A 241 10.32 -5.81 13.69
N ASP A 242 9.94 -6.28 14.89
CA ASP A 242 8.56 -6.54 15.33
C ASP A 242 7.52 -5.48 14.86
N PRO A 243 6.52 -5.91 14.06
CA PRO A 243 5.45 -5.06 13.52
C PRO A 243 4.65 -4.29 14.56
N GLY A 244 4.71 -4.62 15.85
CA GLY A 244 3.92 -3.95 16.89
C GLY A 244 4.07 -2.41 16.93
N SER A 245 5.23 -1.89 16.49
CA SER A 245 5.49 -0.44 16.36
C SER A 245 5.44 0.10 14.92
N GLU A 246 5.51 -0.79 13.93
CA GLU A 246 5.60 -0.51 12.49
C GLU A 246 4.29 -0.71 11.73
N ARG A 247 3.41 -1.64 12.16
CA ARG A 247 1.97 -1.71 11.81
C ARG A 247 1.26 -0.38 12.02
N ARG A 248 1.85 0.48 12.84
CA ARG A 248 1.33 1.80 13.20
C ARG A 248 1.66 2.88 12.16
N ILE A 249 2.39 2.59 11.09
CA ILE A 249 2.50 3.47 9.92
C ILE A 249 1.61 2.87 8.84
N TYR A 250 0.36 3.26 8.89
CA TYR A 250 -0.65 2.72 8.00
C TYR A 250 -0.57 3.41 6.63
N GLY A 251 0.13 2.75 5.72
CA GLY A 251 0.42 3.09 4.34
C GLY A 251 1.18 1.91 3.71
N PRO A 252 1.69 2.02 2.47
CA PRO A 252 2.42 0.92 1.86
C PRO A 252 3.65 0.53 2.70
N ALA A 253 3.62 -0.61 3.37
CA ALA A 253 4.61 -0.98 4.39
C ALA A 253 5.49 -2.14 3.95
N PHE A 254 6.73 -2.17 4.43
CA PHE A 254 7.58 -3.35 4.30
C PHE A 254 7.35 -4.28 5.48
N ARG A 255 7.03 -5.56 5.23
CA ARG A 255 6.79 -6.59 6.25
C ARG A 255 7.74 -7.78 6.04
N GLY A 256 8.38 -8.25 7.11
CA GLY A 256 9.27 -9.42 7.08
C GLY A 256 8.72 -10.67 7.77
N ASP A 257 7.62 -10.54 8.52
CA ASP A 257 7.08 -11.56 9.44
C ASP A 257 6.06 -12.52 8.79
N SER A 258 5.44 -12.09 7.69
CA SER A 258 4.27 -12.74 7.09
C SER A 258 4.59 -13.64 5.88
N TYR A 259 5.89 -13.81 5.55
CA TYR A 259 6.33 -14.49 4.33
C TYR A 259 7.38 -15.56 4.61
N PRO A 260 7.64 -16.48 3.65
CA PRO A 260 8.74 -17.43 3.77
C PRO A 260 10.05 -16.73 4.13
N LYS A 261 10.88 -17.40 4.95
CA LYS A 261 12.15 -16.87 5.45
C LYS A 261 12.99 -16.27 4.32
N GLY A 262 13.39 -15.01 4.49
CA GLY A 262 14.21 -14.27 3.51
C GLY A 262 13.42 -13.47 2.48
N LYS A 263 12.08 -13.48 2.53
CA LYS A 263 11.24 -12.56 1.75
C LYS A 263 10.80 -11.34 2.57
N VAL A 264 10.64 -10.23 1.88
CA VAL A 264 10.05 -8.99 2.39
C VAL A 264 8.83 -8.68 1.53
N GLY A 265 7.67 -8.52 2.15
CA GLY A 265 6.46 -8.05 1.50
C GLY A 265 6.40 -6.54 1.48
N TYR A 266 6.14 -5.99 0.31
CA TYR A 266 5.65 -4.64 0.16
C TYR A 266 4.13 -4.67 0.15
N GLU A 267 3.52 -4.17 1.21
CA GLU A 267 2.08 -4.01 1.35
C GLU A 267 1.62 -2.83 0.50
N LEU A 268 0.59 -3.03 -0.31
CA LEU A 268 -0.10 -1.94 -0.99
C LEU A 268 -1.10 -1.28 -0.06
N ARG A 269 -1.56 -0.10 -0.43
CA ARG A 269 -2.70 0.54 0.22
C ARG A 269 -3.96 -0.33 0.09
N GLN A 270 -4.89 -0.21 1.04
CA GLN A 270 -6.16 -0.96 0.99
C GLN A 270 -7.12 -0.43 -0.10
N PHE A 271 -7.75 -1.35 -0.82
CA PHE A 271 -8.71 -1.12 -1.91
C PHE A 271 -10.12 -1.53 -1.47
N HIS A 272 -10.90 -0.55 -1.00
CA HIS A 272 -12.31 -0.78 -0.65
C HIS A 272 -13.17 -1.04 -1.89
N LYS A 273 -13.73 -2.25 -2.01
CA LYS A 273 -14.65 -2.71 -3.08
C LYS A 273 -14.10 -2.58 -4.51
N ARG A 274 -12.77 -2.51 -4.66
CA ARG A 274 -12.03 -2.25 -5.91
C ARG A 274 -10.95 -3.32 -6.16
N HIS A 275 -11.34 -4.59 -6.17
CA HIS A 275 -10.42 -5.72 -6.30
C HIS A 275 -9.70 -5.80 -7.65
N GLU A 276 -10.29 -5.30 -8.74
CA GLU A 276 -9.61 -5.23 -10.05
C GLU A 276 -8.47 -4.21 -10.06
N GLU A 277 -8.68 -3.04 -9.45
CA GLU A 277 -7.62 -2.04 -9.26
C GLU A 277 -6.49 -2.61 -8.41
N LEU A 278 -6.81 -3.37 -7.34
CA LEU A 278 -5.78 -4.05 -6.55
C LEU A 278 -4.89 -4.95 -7.41
N LEU A 279 -5.49 -5.79 -8.26
CA LEU A 279 -4.73 -6.73 -9.10
C LEU A 279 -3.79 -5.99 -10.07
N SER A 280 -4.26 -4.88 -10.65
CA SER A 280 -3.43 -4.01 -11.50
C SER A 280 -2.23 -3.43 -10.73
N GLU A 281 -2.47 -2.97 -9.51
CA GLU A 281 -1.43 -2.36 -8.66
C GLU A 281 -0.41 -3.40 -8.15
N MET A 282 -0.86 -4.62 -7.82
CA MET A 282 0.02 -5.74 -7.50
C MET A 282 0.88 -6.15 -8.70
N GLY A 283 0.29 -6.20 -9.90
CA GLY A 283 1.02 -6.47 -11.14
C GLY A 283 2.08 -5.40 -11.42
N SER A 284 1.69 -4.14 -11.38
CA SER A 284 2.59 -3.01 -11.61
C SER A 284 3.75 -2.98 -10.63
N LEU A 285 3.51 -3.16 -9.32
CA LEU A 285 4.59 -3.23 -8.34
C LEU A 285 5.49 -4.45 -8.57
N SER A 286 4.91 -5.61 -8.90
CA SER A 286 5.67 -6.82 -9.21
C SER A 286 6.64 -6.59 -10.37
N GLU A 287 6.18 -5.93 -11.44
CA GLU A 287 7.03 -5.55 -12.57
C GLU A 287 8.15 -4.58 -12.14
N GLN A 288 7.83 -3.56 -11.34
CA GLN A 288 8.82 -2.57 -10.88
C GLN A 288 9.91 -3.19 -9.99
N VAL A 289 9.55 -4.12 -9.12
CA VAL A 289 10.50 -4.85 -8.26
C VAL A 289 11.35 -5.82 -9.08
N GLN A 290 10.77 -6.40 -10.14
CA GLN A 290 11.46 -7.35 -11.00
C GLN A 290 12.33 -6.70 -12.08
N ALA A 291 12.06 -5.46 -12.46
CA ALA A 291 12.85 -4.72 -13.43
C ALA A 291 14.11 -4.16 -12.74
N PRO A 292 15.32 -4.47 -13.24
CA PRO A 292 16.53 -3.80 -12.76
C PRO A 292 16.38 -2.28 -12.87
N GLY A 293 16.53 -1.58 -11.76
CA GLY A 293 16.37 -0.12 -11.72
C GLY A 293 14.92 0.38 -11.68
N GLY A 294 13.90 -0.48 -11.68
CA GLY A 294 12.49 -0.07 -11.82
C GLY A 294 12.02 0.92 -10.75
N LEU A 295 12.48 0.74 -9.51
CA LEU A 295 12.17 1.64 -8.40
C LEU A 295 13.09 2.87 -8.30
N GLU A 296 14.22 2.91 -9.01
CA GLU A 296 15.24 3.94 -8.79
C GLU A 296 14.78 5.35 -9.15
N ARG A 297 13.90 5.45 -10.15
CA ARG A 297 13.28 6.72 -10.55
C ARG A 297 12.51 7.41 -9.42
N TYR A 298 12.14 6.68 -8.38
CA TYR A 298 11.41 7.23 -7.23
C TYR A 298 12.33 7.76 -6.12
N LYS A 299 13.67 7.64 -6.22
CA LYS A 299 14.61 8.19 -5.22
C LYS A 299 14.40 9.69 -4.93
N PHE A 300 13.96 10.47 -5.92
CA PHE A 300 13.67 11.89 -5.71
C PHE A 300 12.54 12.16 -4.71
N TYR A 301 11.68 11.17 -4.45
CA TYR A 301 10.65 11.23 -3.42
C TYR A 301 11.18 11.06 -2.00
N ASP A 302 12.43 10.67 -1.82
CA ASP A 302 13.03 10.63 -0.48
C ASP A 302 13.18 12.03 0.13
N ALA A 303 13.19 13.06 -0.71
CA ALA A 303 13.39 14.46 -0.34
C ALA A 303 12.09 15.30 -0.34
N VAL A 304 10.91 14.71 -0.62
CA VAL A 304 9.67 15.50 -0.57
C VAL A 304 9.29 15.86 0.86
N GLU A 305 8.79 17.09 1.04
CA GLU A 305 8.22 17.54 2.32
C GLU A 305 7.01 16.66 2.66
N LEU A 306 6.98 16.08 3.86
CA LEU A 306 5.85 15.30 4.38
C LEU A 306 5.12 16.10 5.46
N ILE A 307 4.12 15.50 6.11
CA ILE A 307 3.33 16.21 7.12
C ILE A 307 4.15 16.45 8.40
N HIS A 308 4.24 17.72 8.81
CA HIS A 308 4.75 18.14 10.10
C HIS A 308 3.98 19.35 10.65
N TRP A 309 4.16 19.62 11.95
CA TRP A 309 3.41 20.61 12.73
C TRP A 309 3.59 22.06 12.27
N ASP A 310 4.73 22.38 11.66
CA ASP A 310 5.08 23.74 11.23
C ASP A 310 4.59 24.08 9.82
N LEU A 311 3.95 23.14 9.12
CA LEU A 311 3.43 23.37 7.76
C LEU A 311 2.52 24.61 7.65
N PRO A 312 1.56 24.87 8.56
CA PRO A 312 0.71 26.06 8.47
C PRO A 312 1.53 27.34 8.47
N LYS A 313 2.44 27.51 9.43
CA LYS A 313 3.29 28.70 9.55
C LYS A 313 4.22 28.85 8.35
N THR A 314 4.84 27.75 7.93
CA THR A 314 5.79 27.71 6.81
C THR A 314 5.10 28.09 5.51
N ARG A 315 4.01 27.40 5.17
CA ARG A 315 3.27 27.60 3.92
C ARG A 315 2.62 28.98 3.87
N ALA A 316 2.08 29.47 4.98
CA ALA A 316 1.47 30.79 5.01
C ALA A 316 2.51 31.92 4.88
N LYS A 317 3.70 31.78 5.50
CA LYS A 317 4.81 32.71 5.29
C LYS A 317 5.24 32.75 3.82
N GLU A 318 5.42 31.58 3.19
CA GLU A 318 5.79 31.49 1.77
C GLU A 318 4.72 32.12 0.85
N LEU A 319 3.44 32.00 1.21
CA LEU A 319 2.34 32.58 0.44
C LEU A 319 2.00 34.02 0.87
N GLY A 320 2.63 34.60 1.89
CA GLY A 320 2.24 35.92 2.40
C GLY A 320 0.78 35.97 2.87
N VAL A 321 0.37 35.01 3.69
CA VAL A 321 -0.92 34.97 4.40
C VAL A 321 -0.63 34.83 5.89
N GLU A 322 -1.50 35.38 6.74
CA GLU A 322 -1.41 35.17 8.18
C GLU A 322 -2.05 33.83 8.59
N VAL A 323 -1.51 33.20 9.63
CA VAL A 323 -2.11 32.01 10.26
C VAL A 323 -2.68 32.42 11.60
N ALA A 324 -3.92 32.06 11.89
CA ALA A 324 -4.53 32.27 13.17
C ALA A 324 -3.67 31.64 14.29
N PRO A 325 -3.38 32.34 15.41
CA PRO A 325 -2.57 31.78 16.49
C PRO A 325 -3.08 30.44 17.05
N ILE A 326 -4.40 30.24 16.98
CA ILE A 326 -5.10 29.05 17.45
C ILE A 326 -5.15 27.90 16.44
N TRP A 327 -4.62 28.07 15.23
CA TRP A 327 -4.77 27.12 14.12
C TRP A 327 -4.48 25.67 14.51
N ASN A 328 -3.34 25.51 15.16
CA ASN A 328 -2.78 24.23 15.54
C ASN A 328 -3.59 23.58 16.69
N TYR A 329 -4.14 24.39 17.60
CA TYR A 329 -5.10 23.93 18.61
C TYR A 329 -6.42 23.51 17.96
N PHE A 330 -6.95 24.34 17.06
CA PHE A 330 -8.16 24.07 16.30
C PHE A 330 -8.07 22.74 15.53
N VAL A 331 -6.98 22.52 14.79
CA VAL A 331 -6.73 21.26 14.07
C VAL A 331 -6.57 20.08 15.03
N GLY A 332 -5.94 20.28 16.18
CA GLY A 332 -5.89 19.29 17.28
C GLY A 332 -7.29 18.88 17.74
N ASP A 333 -8.17 19.85 17.97
CA ASP A 333 -9.56 19.63 18.39
C ASP A 333 -10.39 18.92 17.31
N LEU A 334 -10.21 19.27 16.02
CA LEU A 334 -10.81 18.51 14.90
C LEU A 334 -10.42 17.02 14.98
N GLY A 335 -9.14 16.74 15.21
CA GLY A 335 -8.63 15.39 15.38
C GLY A 335 -9.17 14.69 16.65
N GLY A 336 -9.46 15.44 17.71
CA GLY A 336 -10.14 14.96 18.92
C GLY A 336 -11.58 14.54 18.63
N GLN A 337 -12.35 15.38 17.94
CA GLN A 337 -13.75 15.10 17.58
C GLN A 337 -13.90 13.90 16.64
N MET A 338 -12.94 13.73 15.72
CA MET A 338 -12.86 12.52 14.89
C MET A 338 -12.59 11.25 15.70
N ARG A 339 -11.87 11.34 16.83
CA ARG A 339 -11.58 10.20 17.73
C ARG A 339 -12.71 9.94 18.73
N GLY A 340 -13.46 10.95 19.15
CA GLY A 340 -14.61 10.79 20.07
C GLY A 340 -15.79 10.01 19.48
N THR A 341 -15.76 9.71 18.18
CA THR A 341 -16.80 8.98 17.44
C THR A 341 -16.32 7.62 16.90
N GLY A 342 -15.10 7.19 17.24
CA GLY A 342 -14.50 5.95 16.75
C GLY A 342 -13.45 5.36 17.69
N PRO A 343 -12.89 4.20 17.36
CA PRO A 343 -11.85 3.55 18.15
C PRO A 343 -10.59 4.41 18.28
N LYS A 344 -9.86 4.27 19.40
CA LYS A 344 -8.62 5.02 19.68
C LYS A 344 -7.54 4.64 18.67
N PHE A 345 -7.37 5.43 17.61
CA PHE A 345 -6.32 5.22 16.62
C PHE A 345 -4.94 5.64 17.16
N PHE A 346 -3.97 4.73 17.11
CA PHE A 346 -2.56 5.00 17.43
C PHE A 346 -1.69 4.75 16.19
N GLY A 347 -1.14 5.82 15.61
CA GLY A 347 0.06 5.76 14.76
C GLY A 347 -0.03 6.31 13.33
N GLY A 348 1.12 6.83 12.85
CA GLY A 348 1.43 7.19 11.47
C GLY A 348 1.26 8.69 11.26
N THR A 349 0.02 9.13 11.36
CA THR A 349 -0.40 10.53 11.25
C THR A 349 -1.55 10.70 12.23
N THR A 350 -1.48 11.67 13.14
CA THR A 350 -2.59 11.93 14.06
C THR A 350 -3.84 12.30 13.26
N SER A 351 -5.04 12.01 13.78
CA SER A 351 -6.30 12.39 13.09
C SER A 351 -6.34 13.87 12.70
N SER A 352 -5.66 14.72 13.48
CA SER A 352 -5.44 16.15 13.24
C SER A 352 -4.50 16.45 12.06
N GLU A 353 -3.38 15.74 11.92
CA GLU A 353 -2.38 16.00 10.86
C GLU A 353 -2.91 15.75 9.45
N ARG A 354 -4.02 15.02 9.30
CA ARG A 354 -4.73 14.83 8.03
C ARG A 354 -5.18 16.15 7.40
N PHE A 355 -5.40 17.18 8.21
CA PHE A 355 -5.81 18.51 7.76
C PHE A 355 -4.65 19.38 7.27
N TYR A 356 -3.41 18.90 7.37
CA TYR A 356 -2.23 19.59 6.86
C TYR A 356 -1.87 19.18 5.42
N PHE A 357 -2.57 18.22 4.81
CA PHE A 357 -2.24 17.72 3.47
C PHE A 357 -2.18 18.81 2.39
N PRO A 358 -3.13 19.77 2.30
CA PRO A 358 -3.04 20.88 1.35
C PRO A 358 -1.85 21.83 1.54
N LEU A 359 -1.17 21.75 2.70
CA LEU A 359 -0.13 22.69 3.13
C LEU A 359 1.28 22.21 2.78
N ARG A 360 1.45 20.97 2.29
CA ARG A 360 2.73 20.47 1.80
C ARG A 360 3.22 21.27 0.59
N ASN A 361 4.52 21.16 0.29
CA ASN A 361 5.17 21.82 -0.83
C ASN A 361 4.88 21.17 -2.18
N TRP A 362 3.60 21.12 -2.54
CA TRP A 362 3.14 20.55 -3.79
C TRP A 362 3.73 21.26 -5.00
N ALA A 363 4.01 22.56 -4.90
CA ALA A 363 4.65 23.33 -5.96
C ALA A 363 6.06 22.82 -6.29
N LYS A 364 6.80 22.25 -5.33
CA LYS A 364 8.14 21.67 -5.52
C LYS A 364 8.12 20.14 -5.62
N ASN A 365 6.94 19.51 -5.75
CA ASN A 365 6.85 18.05 -5.86
C ASN A 365 7.49 17.56 -7.17
N PRO A 366 8.19 16.41 -7.20
CA PRO A 366 8.81 15.88 -8.40
C PRO A 366 7.86 15.72 -9.60
N VAL A 367 6.57 15.38 -9.39
CA VAL A 367 5.60 15.31 -10.51
C VAL A 367 5.38 16.66 -11.18
N ILE A 368 5.54 17.76 -10.43
CA ILE A 368 5.40 19.13 -10.94
C ILE A 368 6.70 19.58 -11.60
N GLU A 369 7.84 19.25 -11.00
CA GLU A 369 9.14 19.61 -11.58
C GLU A 369 9.44 18.89 -12.90
N ALA A 370 8.88 17.70 -13.09
CA ALA A 370 8.94 16.96 -14.34
C ALA A 370 8.09 17.56 -15.48
N LEU A 371 7.23 18.55 -15.20
CA LEU A 371 6.37 19.15 -16.23
C LEU A 371 7.14 20.13 -17.14
N PRO A 372 6.72 20.27 -18.41
CA PRO A 372 7.18 21.33 -19.30
C PRO A 372 7.05 22.72 -18.64
N ALA A 373 7.96 23.64 -18.94
CA ALA A 373 8.08 24.92 -18.22
C ALA A 373 6.76 25.72 -18.13
N ALA A 374 6.00 25.80 -19.22
CA ALA A 374 4.71 26.50 -19.24
C ALA A 374 3.66 25.82 -18.35
N GLU A 375 3.53 24.50 -18.46
CA GLU A 375 2.58 23.70 -17.68
C GLU A 375 2.95 23.70 -16.19
N ARG A 376 4.24 23.59 -15.87
CA ARG A 376 4.79 23.72 -14.52
C ARG A 376 4.46 25.06 -13.89
N LYS A 377 4.68 26.17 -14.61
CA LYS A 377 4.33 27.52 -14.12
C LYS A 377 2.84 27.63 -13.82
N ALA A 378 1.99 27.16 -14.73
CA ALA A 378 0.54 27.16 -14.53
C ALA A 378 0.11 26.31 -13.33
N ALA A 379 0.70 25.11 -13.17
CA ALA A 379 0.42 24.22 -12.05
C ALA A 379 0.84 24.86 -10.71
N LYS A 380 2.04 25.45 -10.62
CA LYS A 380 2.51 26.16 -9.41
C LYS A 380 1.55 27.27 -9.00
N VAL A 381 1.16 28.15 -9.93
CA VAL A 381 0.19 29.22 -9.67
C VAL A 381 -1.15 28.68 -9.16
N ARG A 382 -1.66 27.60 -9.78
CA ARG A 382 -2.91 26.96 -9.37
C ARG A 382 -2.82 26.40 -7.95
N ILE A 383 -1.74 25.70 -7.62
CA ILE A 383 -1.47 25.14 -6.30
C ILE A 383 -1.41 26.25 -5.25
N GLU A 384 -0.60 27.29 -5.48
CA GLU A 384 -0.44 28.40 -4.55
C GLU A 384 -1.75 29.13 -4.27
N LYS A 385 -2.55 29.38 -5.33
CA LYS A 385 -3.88 30.01 -5.21
C LYS A 385 -4.84 29.14 -4.38
N ALA A 386 -4.92 27.84 -4.68
CA ALA A 386 -5.81 26.92 -3.95
C ALA A 386 -5.37 26.75 -2.49
N THR A 387 -4.06 26.63 -2.23
CA THR A 387 -3.53 26.54 -0.86
C THR A 387 -3.75 27.82 -0.07
N ARG A 388 -3.60 29.00 -0.69
CA ARG A 388 -3.95 30.30 -0.07
C ARG A 388 -5.41 30.31 0.38
N LYS A 389 -6.33 29.98 -0.53
CA LYS A 389 -7.77 29.92 -0.26
C LYS A 389 -8.11 28.92 0.85
N TYR A 390 -7.44 27.76 0.86
CA TYR A 390 -7.57 26.79 1.95
C TYR A 390 -7.14 27.40 3.29
N ILE A 391 -6.01 28.10 3.32
CA ILE A 391 -5.50 28.71 4.55
C ILE A 391 -6.52 29.72 5.11
N GLU A 392 -6.98 30.63 4.26
CA GLU A 392 -7.95 31.67 4.63
C GLU A 392 -9.29 31.09 5.11
N ALA A 393 -9.79 30.02 4.46
CA ALA A 393 -11.03 29.37 4.84
C ALA A 393 -10.94 28.73 6.24
N ILE A 394 -9.84 28.03 6.55
CA ILE A 394 -9.63 27.43 7.86
C ILE A 394 -9.43 28.51 8.93
N ASN A 395 -8.71 29.60 8.63
CA ASN A 395 -8.61 30.75 9.55
C ASN A 395 -10.00 31.28 9.94
N ALA A 396 -10.87 31.47 8.94
CA ALA A 396 -12.22 31.97 9.17
C ALA A 396 -13.07 31.03 10.02
N ILE A 397 -12.87 29.71 9.88
CA ILE A 397 -13.58 28.70 10.68
C ILE A 397 -13.03 28.65 12.11
N ALA A 398 -11.69 28.63 12.25
CA ALA A 398 -11.01 28.47 13.53
C ALA A 398 -11.35 29.59 14.52
N VAL A 399 -11.43 30.84 14.05
CA VAL A 399 -11.72 32.02 14.89
C VAL A 399 -13.17 32.04 15.39
N LYS A 400 -14.10 31.36 14.70
CA LYS A 400 -15.55 31.52 14.90
C LYS A 400 -16.24 30.35 15.60
N ASN A 401 -15.68 29.15 15.56
CA ASN A 401 -16.42 27.93 15.90
C ASN A 401 -15.76 27.12 17.02
N LYS A 402 -16.58 26.68 17.98
CA LYS A 402 -16.25 25.48 18.76
C LYS A 402 -16.27 24.27 17.81
N VAL A 403 -15.27 23.40 17.92
CA VAL A 403 -15.20 22.21 17.06
C VAL A 403 -16.43 21.32 17.29
N SER A 404 -17.08 20.93 16.20
CA SER A 404 -18.27 20.06 16.16
C SER A 404 -18.16 19.08 14.99
N ALA A 405 -19.08 18.10 14.91
CA ALA A 405 -19.14 17.16 13.80
C ALA A 405 -19.35 17.86 12.44
N GLU A 406 -20.16 18.92 12.39
CA GLU A 406 -20.38 19.69 11.16
C GLU A 406 -19.13 20.49 10.76
N VAL A 407 -18.40 21.04 11.73
CA VAL A 407 -17.12 21.72 11.47
C VAL A 407 -16.09 20.74 10.89
N VAL A 408 -15.98 19.53 11.45
CA VAL A 408 -15.10 18.47 10.91
C VAL A 408 -15.48 18.16 9.45
N LYS A 409 -16.77 17.97 9.17
CA LYS A 409 -17.28 17.73 7.81
C LYS A 409 -16.93 18.88 6.86
N ASN A 410 -17.09 20.13 7.27
CA ASN A 410 -16.76 21.30 6.45
C ASN A 410 -15.27 21.36 6.11
N VAL A 411 -14.39 21.07 7.08
CA VAL A 411 -12.94 21.03 6.84
C VAL A 411 -12.56 19.84 5.92
N GLN A 412 -13.22 18.69 6.05
CA GLN A 412 -13.03 17.57 5.12
C GLN A 412 -13.44 17.94 3.68
N ILE A 413 -14.53 18.68 3.52
CA ILE A 413 -14.95 19.25 2.22
C ILE A 413 -13.87 20.18 1.67
N LEU A 414 -13.31 21.09 2.48
CA LEU A 414 -12.24 22.00 2.04
C LEU A 414 -10.99 21.25 1.58
N ASN A 415 -10.58 20.18 2.28
CA ASN A 415 -9.48 19.32 1.84
C ASN A 415 -9.74 18.70 0.47
N ALA A 416 -10.93 18.14 0.28
CA ALA A 416 -11.31 17.47 -0.96
C ALA A 416 -11.47 18.47 -2.12
N GLN A 417 -12.03 19.65 -1.83
CA GLN A 417 -12.13 20.77 -2.76
C GLN A 417 -10.75 21.24 -3.21
N TRP A 418 -9.80 21.40 -2.29
CA TRP A 418 -8.43 21.78 -2.65
C TRP A 418 -7.84 20.80 -3.66
N ALA A 419 -7.94 19.49 -3.40
CA ALA A 419 -7.42 18.46 -4.30
C ALA A 419 -8.08 18.53 -5.70
N ASP A 420 -9.40 18.73 -5.72
CA ASP A 420 -10.16 18.90 -6.96
C ASP A 420 -9.74 20.17 -7.73
N GLU A 421 -9.45 21.27 -7.04
CA GLU A 421 -8.97 22.51 -7.66
C GLU A 421 -7.55 22.37 -8.21
N VAL A 422 -6.65 21.68 -7.50
CA VAL A 422 -5.25 21.53 -7.93
C VAL A 422 -5.03 20.43 -8.96
N LYS A 423 -5.94 19.44 -9.07
CA LYS A 423 -5.87 18.31 -10.02
C LYS A 423 -4.47 17.72 -10.13
N LEU A 424 -3.91 17.30 -9.00
CA LEU A 424 -2.55 16.74 -8.99
C LEU A 424 -2.53 15.27 -9.39
N SER A 425 -3.63 14.52 -9.19
CA SER A 425 -3.67 13.08 -9.49
C SER A 425 -3.26 12.77 -10.93
N GLN A 426 -3.67 13.59 -11.90
CA GLN A 426 -3.32 13.43 -13.31
C GLN A 426 -1.80 13.52 -13.57
N TYR A 427 -1.06 14.33 -12.79
CA TYR A 427 0.39 14.46 -12.95
C TYR A 427 1.11 13.25 -12.37
N PHE A 428 0.59 12.65 -11.30
CA PHE A 428 1.08 11.36 -10.81
C PHE A 428 0.83 10.23 -11.81
N GLU A 429 -0.35 10.17 -12.43
CA GLU A 429 -0.62 9.16 -13.48
C GLU A 429 0.30 9.34 -14.69
N ARG A 430 0.50 10.58 -15.14
CA ARG A 430 1.44 10.89 -16.23
C ARG A 430 2.88 10.52 -15.86
N PHE A 431 3.32 10.85 -14.65
CA PHE A 431 4.65 10.48 -14.16
C PHE A 431 4.83 8.96 -14.14
N ARG A 432 3.83 8.22 -13.62
CA ARG A 432 3.84 6.75 -13.58
C ARG A 432 3.97 6.13 -14.98
N ALA A 433 3.24 6.68 -15.95
CA ALA A 433 3.21 6.21 -17.34
C ALA A 433 4.49 6.53 -18.14
N THR A 434 5.34 7.44 -17.65
CA THR A 434 6.56 7.84 -18.36
C THR A 434 7.71 6.88 -18.01
N SER A 435 8.24 6.16 -18.99
CA SER A 435 9.35 5.20 -18.82
C SER A 435 10.74 5.84 -18.76
N GLN A 436 10.83 7.16 -18.93
CA GLN A 436 12.08 7.91 -19.08
C GLN A 436 12.40 8.72 -17.81
N PHE A 437 12.93 8.09 -16.78
CA PHE A 437 13.75 8.75 -15.74
C PHE A 437 14.71 7.75 -15.12
#